data_AF-A0A1H0SNS4-F1
#
_entry.id   AF-A0A1H0SNS4-F1
#
_cell.length_a   1.000
_cell.length_b   1.000
_cell.length_c   1.000
_cell.angle_alpha   90.00
_cell.angle_beta   90.00
_cell.angle_gamma   90.00
#
_symmetry.space_group_name_H-M   'P 1'
#
loop_
_entity.id
_entity.type
_entity.pdbx_description
1 polymer ?
#
loop_
_entity_poly.entity_id
_entity_poly.type
_entity_poly.pdbx_seq_one_letter_code
_entity_poly.pdbx_strand_id
1 'polypeptide(L)'
;MSKSKQAGPDLAANIRAAQRAATRSRTGGVWSLGHLRICWIALLVAGTLIIVAGAAVGGGRAAAGAALGTLIVGAFFSFSAVVIARVGQRNPKLVMWAALSAYVAKIVALGIVLTFIPRDGVFDTRWMAAGVGLGLFVWLGAHMRYVWTTKIYYVDPQ
;
A
#
# COMPACT_ATOMS: atom_id res chain seq x y z
N MET A 1 54.75 0.01 -15.12
CA MET A 1 53.90 1.19 -15.44
C MET A 1 52.68 0.75 -16.25
N SER A 2 51.56 0.35 -15.62
CA SER A 2 50.32 0.02 -16.35
C SER A 2 49.06 0.01 -15.46
N LYS A 3 48.97 0.87 -14.44
CA LYS A 3 47.72 1.03 -13.64
C LYS A 3 46.88 2.25 -14.08
N SER A 4 47.48 3.24 -14.74
CA SER A 4 46.78 4.47 -15.15
C SER A 4 45.85 4.29 -16.36
N LYS A 5 46.11 3.31 -17.24
CA LYS A 5 45.31 3.09 -18.47
C LYS A 5 44.01 2.30 -18.23
N GLN A 6 43.94 1.49 -17.17
CA GLN A 6 42.76 0.73 -16.77
C GLN A 6 41.81 1.51 -15.84
N ALA A 7 42.30 2.56 -15.16
CA ALA A 7 41.48 3.36 -14.25
C ALA A 7 40.33 4.11 -14.94
N GLY A 8 40.46 4.50 -16.21
CA GLY A 8 39.44 5.25 -16.97
C GLY A 8 38.11 4.51 -17.19
N PRO A 9 38.09 3.29 -17.75
CA PRO A 9 36.87 2.51 -17.95
C PRO A 9 36.22 2.03 -16.63
N ASP A 10 37.03 1.63 -15.64
CA ASP A 10 36.54 1.14 -14.35
C ASP A 10 35.96 2.27 -13.48
N LEU A 11 36.60 3.45 -13.48
CA LEU A 11 36.07 4.62 -12.78
C LEU A 11 34.75 5.08 -13.42
N ALA A 12 34.65 5.11 -14.75
CA ALA A 12 33.41 5.44 -15.43
C ALA A 12 32.30 4.42 -15.12
N ALA A 13 32.63 3.12 -15.02
CA ALA A 13 31.69 2.08 -14.60
C ALA A 13 31.25 2.25 -13.14
N ASN A 14 32.18 2.55 -12.24
CA ASN A 14 31.92 2.77 -10.81
C ASN A 14 31.11 4.05 -10.56
N ILE A 15 31.40 5.14 -11.27
CA ILE A 15 30.61 6.38 -11.20
C ILE A 15 29.19 6.11 -11.70
N ARG A 16 29.03 5.38 -12.82
CA ARG A 16 27.69 5.00 -13.31
C ARG A 16 26.96 4.10 -12.30
N ALA A 17 27.65 3.18 -11.63
CA ALA A 17 27.06 2.33 -10.60
C ALA A 17 26.64 3.15 -9.36
N ALA A 18 27.49 4.09 -8.92
CA ALA A 18 27.21 5.00 -7.81
C ALA A 18 26.07 5.97 -8.15
N GLN A 19 26.04 6.52 -9.36
CA GLN A 19 24.95 7.36 -9.86
C GLN A 19 23.63 6.58 -9.91
N ARG A 20 23.63 5.34 -10.41
CA ARG A 20 22.45 4.45 -10.38
C ARG A 20 21.96 4.21 -8.96
N ALA A 21 22.87 3.96 -8.02
CA ALA A 21 22.54 3.80 -6.61
C ALA A 21 21.95 5.09 -6.00
N ALA A 22 22.53 6.25 -6.30
CA ALA A 22 22.06 7.57 -5.86
C ALA A 22 20.68 7.94 -6.45
N THR A 23 20.40 7.60 -7.72
CA THR A 23 19.06 7.74 -8.28
C THR A 23 18.05 6.82 -7.61
N ARG A 24 18.44 5.59 -7.26
CA ARG A 24 17.56 4.62 -6.59
C ARG A 24 17.19 5.07 -5.17
N SER A 25 18.14 5.68 -4.44
CA SER A 25 17.86 6.28 -3.13
C SER A 25 16.99 7.54 -3.23
N ARG A 26 17.16 8.39 -4.26
CA ARG A 26 16.25 9.53 -4.51
C ARG A 26 14.80 9.10 -4.77
N THR A 27 14.58 7.94 -5.39
CA THR A 27 13.22 7.40 -5.62
C THR A 27 12.59 6.78 -4.37
N GLY A 28 13.35 6.59 -3.28
CA GLY A 28 12.95 5.84 -2.08
C GLY A 28 12.83 6.68 -0.81
N GLY A 29 12.63 8.00 -0.90
CA GLY A 29 12.48 8.87 0.27
C GLY A 29 11.39 8.43 1.25
N VAL A 30 11.39 8.96 2.47
CA VAL A 30 10.45 8.62 3.56
C VAL A 30 8.95 8.71 3.19
N TRP A 31 8.63 9.44 2.11
CA TRP A 31 7.28 9.60 1.57
C TRP A 31 7.01 8.76 0.31
N SER A 32 7.79 7.70 0.07
CA SER A 32 7.63 6.80 -1.07
C SER A 32 6.37 5.93 -0.94
N LEU A 33 5.65 5.79 -2.04
CA LEU A 33 4.48 4.90 -2.17
C LEU A 33 4.86 3.47 -2.57
N GLY A 34 6.15 3.10 -2.52
CA GLY A 34 6.63 1.76 -2.89
C GLY A 34 5.94 0.61 -2.14
N HIS A 35 5.53 0.85 -0.90
CA HIS A 35 4.78 -0.11 -0.09
C HIS A 35 3.42 -0.50 -0.70
N LEU A 36 2.77 0.39 -1.46
CA LEU A 36 1.48 0.10 -2.06
C LEU A 36 1.54 -1.10 -3.00
N ARG A 37 2.66 -1.30 -3.70
CA ARG A 37 2.80 -2.43 -4.64
C ARG A 37 2.70 -3.77 -3.93
N ILE A 38 3.44 -3.96 -2.83
CA ILE A 38 3.40 -5.23 -2.09
C ILE A 38 2.06 -5.41 -1.37
N CYS A 39 1.48 -4.34 -0.83
CA CYS A 39 0.17 -4.40 -0.18
C CYS A 39 -0.95 -4.76 -1.16
N TRP A 40 -0.96 -4.18 -2.37
CA TRP A 40 -1.94 -4.52 -3.40
C TRP A 40 -1.79 -5.94 -3.91
N ILE A 41 -0.57 -6.43 -4.14
CA ILE A 41 -0.35 -7.83 -4.52
C ILE A 41 -0.92 -8.76 -3.45
N ALA A 42 -0.58 -8.52 -2.18
CA ALA A 42 -1.08 -9.32 -1.07
C ALA A 42 -2.61 -9.26 -0.95
N LEU A 43 -3.20 -8.07 -1.07
CA LEU A 43 -4.65 -7.86 -1.03
C LEU A 43 -5.36 -8.55 -2.19
N LEU A 44 -4.84 -8.47 -3.41
CA LEU A 44 -5.46 -9.11 -4.58
C LEU A 44 -5.41 -10.63 -4.48
N VAL A 45 -4.32 -11.19 -3.97
CA VAL A 45 -4.21 -12.64 -3.72
C VAL A 45 -5.25 -13.07 -2.68
N ALA A 46 -5.27 -12.44 -1.50
CA ALA A 46 -6.21 -12.79 -0.44
C ALA A 46 -7.67 -12.49 -0.83
N GLY A 47 -7.90 -11.38 -1.52
CA GLY A 47 -9.18 -10.96 -2.06
C GLY A 47 -9.75 -11.97 -3.06
N THR A 48 -8.92 -12.45 -3.99
CA THR A 48 -9.33 -13.48 -4.94
C THR A 48 -9.73 -14.76 -4.21
N LEU A 49 -8.94 -15.19 -3.21
CA LEU A 49 -9.25 -16.40 -2.43
C LEU A 49 -10.59 -16.29 -1.70
N ILE A 50 -10.86 -15.16 -1.03
CA ILE A 50 -12.12 -14.99 -0.29
C ILE A 50 -13.33 -14.82 -1.22
N ILE A 51 -13.16 -14.20 -2.39
CA ILE A 51 -14.22 -14.10 -3.41
C ILE A 51 -14.57 -15.49 -3.95
N VAL A 52 -13.57 -16.32 -4.27
CA VAL A 52 -13.79 -17.70 -4.74
C VAL A 52 -14.44 -18.55 -3.66
N ALA A 53 -13.98 -18.45 -2.40
CA ALA A 53 -14.60 -19.14 -1.28
C ALA A 53 -16.07 -18.71 -1.07
N GLY A 54 -16.34 -17.40 -1.16
CA GLY A 54 -17.69 -16.86 -1.10
C GLY A 54 -18.58 -17.37 -2.23
N ALA A 55 -18.08 -17.37 -3.48
CA ALA A 55 -18.79 -17.91 -4.63
C ALA A 55 -19.16 -19.38 -4.44
N ALA A 56 -18.21 -20.20 -3.94
CA ALA A 56 -18.41 -21.63 -3.76
C ALA A 56 -19.43 -21.97 -2.66
N VAL A 57 -19.47 -21.18 -1.58
CA VAL A 57 -20.32 -21.47 -0.41
C VAL A 57 -21.68 -20.78 -0.48
N GLY A 58 -21.72 -19.51 -0.90
CA GLY A 58 -22.90 -18.64 -0.85
C GLY A 58 -23.32 -18.07 -2.20
N GLY A 59 -22.72 -18.53 -3.30
CA GLY A 59 -23.05 -18.09 -4.66
C GLY A 59 -22.67 -16.64 -4.96
N GLY A 60 -23.33 -16.06 -5.97
CA GLY A 60 -22.97 -14.74 -6.52
C GLY A 60 -23.04 -13.60 -5.51
N ARG A 61 -24.00 -13.60 -4.58
CA ARG A 61 -24.17 -12.55 -3.56
C ARG A 61 -23.02 -12.55 -2.56
N ALA A 62 -22.55 -13.73 -2.17
CA ALA A 62 -21.39 -13.90 -1.30
C ALA A 62 -20.10 -13.44 -1.99
N ALA A 63 -19.89 -13.82 -3.25
CA ALA A 63 -18.78 -13.31 -4.06
C ALA A 63 -18.81 -11.78 -4.19
N ALA A 64 -19.97 -11.20 -4.51
CA ALA A 64 -20.13 -9.75 -4.63
C ALA A 64 -19.83 -9.03 -3.31
N GLY A 65 -20.33 -9.56 -2.18
CA GLY A 65 -20.03 -9.04 -0.85
C GLY A 65 -18.53 -9.06 -0.55
N ALA A 66 -17.88 -10.21 -0.72
CA ALA A 66 -16.44 -10.37 -0.51
C ALA A 66 -15.58 -9.46 -1.40
N ALA A 67 -15.99 -9.28 -2.66
CA ALA A 67 -15.34 -8.38 -3.59
C ALA A 67 -15.47 -6.91 -3.15
N LEU A 68 -16.67 -6.49 -2.75
CA LEU A 68 -16.90 -5.14 -2.24
C LEU A 68 -16.07 -4.86 -0.99
N GLY A 69 -16.04 -5.81 -0.04
CA GLY A 69 -15.21 -5.69 1.17
C GLY A 69 -13.73 -5.53 0.85
N THR A 70 -13.21 -6.31 -0.09
CA THR A 70 -11.82 -6.21 -0.58
C THR A 70 -11.54 -4.84 -1.21
N LEU A 71 -12.46 -4.35 -2.06
CA LEU A 71 -12.34 -3.05 -2.71
C LEU A 71 -12.32 -1.89 -1.71
N ILE A 72 -13.16 -1.94 -0.67
CA ILE A 72 -13.19 -0.93 0.40
C ILE A 72 -11.81 -0.81 1.06
N VAL A 73 -11.20 -1.94 1.44
CA VAL A 73 -9.87 -1.95 2.06
C VAL A 73 -8.83 -1.32 1.14
N GLY A 74 -8.77 -1.79 -0.11
CA GLY A 74 -7.80 -1.29 -1.09
C GLY A 74 -7.93 0.21 -1.34
N ALA A 75 -9.16 0.70 -1.52
CA ALA A 75 -9.45 2.11 -1.73
C ALA A 75 -9.05 2.96 -0.51
N PHE A 76 -9.49 2.57 0.69
CA PHE A 76 -9.26 3.36 1.90
C PHE A 76 -7.77 3.46 2.23
N PHE A 77 -7.06 2.34 2.17
CA PHE A 77 -5.65 2.32 2.53
C PHE A 77 -4.80 3.07 1.50
N SER A 78 -5.09 2.88 0.20
CA SER A 78 -4.41 3.62 -0.87
C SER A 78 -4.64 5.11 -0.78
N PHE A 79 -5.90 5.54 -0.59
CA PHE A 79 -6.25 6.94 -0.45
C PHE A 79 -5.48 7.59 0.71
N SER A 80 -5.46 6.96 1.89
CA SER A 80 -4.70 7.49 3.03
C SER A 80 -3.20 7.56 2.77
N ALA A 81 -2.62 6.55 2.13
CA ALA A 81 -1.19 6.54 1.82
C ALA A 81 -0.82 7.70 0.89
N VAL A 82 -1.64 7.95 -0.15
CA VAL A 82 -1.44 9.06 -1.09
C VAL A 82 -1.59 10.41 -0.40
N VAL A 83 -2.63 10.59 0.42
CA VAL A 83 -2.85 11.84 1.17
C VAL A 83 -1.67 12.11 2.11
N ILE A 84 -1.26 11.13 2.90
CA ILE A 84 -0.15 11.26 3.86
C ILE A 84 1.16 11.55 3.13
N ALA A 85 1.49 10.81 2.07
CA ALA A 85 2.69 11.04 1.29
C ALA A 85 2.71 12.45 0.68
N ARG A 86 1.57 12.92 0.15
CA ARG A 86 1.46 14.25 -0.45
C ARG A 86 1.59 15.36 0.60
N VAL A 87 1.00 15.19 1.79
CA VAL A 87 1.13 16.16 2.87
C VAL A 87 2.56 16.17 3.42
N GLY A 88 3.14 15.00 3.66
CA GLY A 88 4.50 14.85 4.17
C GLY A 88 5.56 15.46 3.26
N GLN A 89 5.40 15.33 1.93
CA GLN A 89 6.29 15.97 0.95
C GLN A 89 6.26 17.50 1.02
N ARG A 90 5.14 18.12 1.43
CA ARG A 90 5.01 19.58 1.51
C ARG A 90 5.36 20.13 2.89
N ASN A 91 4.82 19.51 3.94
CA ASN A 91 5.05 19.92 5.32
C ASN A 91 4.95 18.70 6.27
N PRO A 92 6.10 18.14 6.69
CA PRO A 92 6.13 17.00 7.61
C PRO A 92 5.40 17.21 8.93
N LYS A 93 5.29 18.46 9.43
CA LYS A 93 4.59 18.76 10.70
C LYS A 93 3.09 18.51 10.64
N LEU A 94 2.50 18.48 9.43
CA LEU A 94 1.07 18.25 9.23
C LEU A 94 0.71 16.78 9.03
N VAL A 95 1.70 15.87 9.02
CA VAL A 95 1.48 14.44 8.74
C VAL A 95 0.57 13.79 9.77
N MET A 96 0.74 14.10 11.06
CA MET A 96 -0.11 13.56 12.12
C MET A 96 -1.57 14.01 11.93
N TRP A 97 -1.79 15.29 11.65
CA TRP A 97 -3.11 15.83 11.38
C TRP A 97 -3.74 15.19 10.14
N ALA A 98 -2.97 15.05 9.05
CA ALA A 98 -3.44 14.40 7.84
C ALA A 98 -3.81 12.92 8.07
N ALA A 99 -3.02 12.20 8.85
CA ALA A 99 -3.31 10.82 9.20
C ALA A 99 -4.61 10.70 10.01
N LEU A 100 -4.80 11.56 11.02
CA LEU A 100 -6.00 11.58 11.84
C LEU A 100 -7.24 11.97 11.02
N SER A 101 -7.14 13.02 10.19
CA SER A 101 -8.23 13.42 9.29
C SER A 101 -8.58 12.33 8.28
N ALA A 102 -7.58 11.64 7.70
CA ALA A 102 -7.83 10.52 6.81
C ALA A 102 -8.54 9.36 7.52
N TYR A 103 -8.23 9.12 8.80
CA TYR A 103 -8.93 8.11 9.60
C TYR A 103 -10.38 8.49 9.87
N VAL A 104 -10.64 9.74 10.29
CA VAL A 104 -12.02 10.24 10.49
C VAL A 104 -12.82 10.16 9.19
N ALA A 105 -12.23 10.58 8.06
CA ALA A 105 -12.87 10.49 6.75
C ALA A 105 -13.24 9.04 6.39
N LYS A 106 -12.39 8.06 6.70
CA LYS A 106 -12.70 6.63 6.49
C LYS A 106 -13.88 6.16 7.34
N ILE A 107 -13.93 6.54 8.62
CA ILE A 107 -15.05 6.16 9.49
C ILE A 107 -16.35 6.72 8.93
N VAL A 108 -16.37 8.01 8.55
CA VAL A 108 -17.55 8.65 7.96
C VAL A 108 -17.93 7.98 6.65
N ALA A 109 -16.97 7.75 5.75
CA ALA A 109 -17.21 7.08 4.48
C ALA A 109 -17.75 5.66 4.66
N LEU A 110 -17.20 4.89 5.62
CA LEU A 110 -17.70 3.55 5.92
C LEU A 110 -19.11 3.60 6.51
N GLY A 111 -19.38 4.55 7.40
CA GLY A 111 -20.72 4.78 7.95
C GLY A 111 -21.74 5.03 6.83
N ILE A 112 -21.41 5.90 5.88
CA ILE A 112 -22.22 6.15 4.68
C ILE A 112 -22.45 4.85 3.90
N VAL A 113 -21.38 4.13 3.54
CA VAL A 113 -21.49 2.87 2.77
C VAL A 113 -22.40 1.86 3.47
N LEU A 114 -22.27 1.71 4.79
CA LEU A 114 -23.09 0.79 5.57
C LEU A 114 -24.54 1.22 5.68
N THR A 115 -24.83 2.53 5.76
CA THR A 115 -26.19 3.05 5.78
C THR A 115 -26.91 2.88 4.45
N PHE A 116 -26.19 3.01 3.33
CA PHE A 116 -26.79 2.86 1.99
C PHE A 116 -26.89 1.40 1.52
N ILE A 117 -26.25 0.45 2.19
CA ILE A 117 -26.36 -0.98 1.86
C ILE A 117 -27.69 -1.54 2.38
N PRO A 118 -28.57 -2.05 1.49
CA PRO A 118 -29.80 -2.73 1.92
C PRO A 118 -29.45 -4.07 2.58
N ARG A 119 -30.14 -4.46 3.66
CA ARG A 119 -29.91 -5.75 4.35
C ARG A 119 -30.14 -6.97 3.45
N ASP A 120 -31.07 -6.85 2.53
CA ASP A 120 -31.53 -7.86 1.58
C ASP A 120 -31.00 -7.60 0.15
N GLY A 121 -30.12 -6.60 0.00
CA GLY A 121 -29.51 -6.18 -1.26
C GLY A 121 -28.55 -7.20 -1.88
N VAL A 122 -27.98 -6.88 -3.03
CA VAL A 122 -27.13 -7.80 -3.82
C VAL A 122 -25.84 -8.27 -3.11
N PHE A 123 -25.44 -7.63 -2.02
CA PHE A 123 -24.22 -7.93 -1.28
C PHE A 123 -24.52 -8.71 -0.01
N ASP A 124 -23.87 -9.85 0.19
CA ASP A 124 -23.91 -10.55 1.47
C ASP A 124 -22.99 -9.84 2.48
N THR A 125 -23.60 -9.26 3.53
CA THR A 125 -22.89 -8.50 4.56
C THR A 125 -21.87 -9.34 5.34
N ARG A 126 -22.09 -10.65 5.51
CA ARG A 126 -21.16 -11.53 6.24
C ARG A 126 -19.89 -11.75 5.42
N TRP A 127 -20.04 -12.02 4.13
CA TRP A 127 -18.91 -12.18 3.22
C TRP A 127 -18.20 -10.86 2.94
N MET A 128 -18.94 -9.74 2.91
CA MET A 128 -18.34 -8.41 2.89
C MET A 128 -17.49 -8.15 4.12
N ALA A 129 -18.00 -8.44 5.33
CA ALA A 129 -17.23 -8.30 6.56
C ALA A 129 -15.99 -9.21 6.56
N ALA A 130 -16.11 -10.45 6.06
CA ALA A 130 -14.98 -11.35 5.89
C ALA A 130 -13.92 -10.79 4.93
N GLY A 131 -14.33 -10.23 3.79
CA GLY A 131 -13.44 -9.57 2.83
C GLY A 131 -12.73 -8.35 3.44
N VAL A 132 -13.46 -7.50 4.17
CA VAL A 132 -12.87 -6.36 4.89
C VAL A 132 -11.88 -6.83 5.95
N GLY A 133 -12.26 -7.80 6.79
CA GLY A 133 -11.42 -8.30 7.87
C GLY A 133 -10.14 -8.95 7.36
N LEU A 134 -10.25 -9.92 6.45
CA LEU A 134 -9.09 -10.58 5.85
C LEU A 134 -8.20 -9.57 5.12
N GLY A 135 -8.80 -8.72 4.28
CA GLY A 135 -8.07 -7.70 3.53
C GLY A 135 -7.30 -6.75 4.44
N LEU A 136 -7.92 -6.31 5.54
CA LEU A 136 -7.29 -5.45 6.54
C LEU A 136 -6.04 -6.11 7.14
N PHE A 137 -6.15 -7.33 7.64
CA PHE A 137 -5.02 -8.03 8.27
C PHE A 137 -3.89 -8.30 7.28
N VAL A 138 -4.24 -8.75 6.06
CA VAL A 138 -3.26 -9.01 5.01
C VAL A 138 -2.54 -7.72 4.59
N TRP A 139 -3.29 -6.63 4.41
CA TRP A 139 -2.70 -5.34 4.08
C TRP A 139 -1.74 -4.86 5.18
N LEU A 140 -2.17 -4.92 6.45
CA LEU A 140 -1.35 -4.52 7.59
C LEU A 140 -0.09 -5.39 7.69
N GLY A 141 -0.20 -6.70 7.52
CA GLY A 141 0.93 -7.62 7.51
C GLY A 141 1.93 -7.29 6.39
N ALA A 142 1.44 -7.06 5.17
CA ALA A 142 2.27 -6.68 4.02
C ALA A 142 2.96 -5.32 4.23
N HIS A 143 2.23 -4.32 4.75
CA HIS A 143 2.78 -3.00 5.06
C HIS A 143 3.85 -3.10 6.16
N MET A 144 3.55 -3.82 7.25
CA MET A 144 4.49 -4.04 8.35
C MET A 144 5.78 -4.72 7.84
N ARG A 145 5.62 -5.76 7.01
CA ARG A 145 6.75 -6.47 6.38
C ARG A 145 7.59 -5.55 5.50
N TYR A 146 6.97 -4.61 4.78
CA TYR A 146 7.68 -3.59 4.01
C TYR A 146 8.48 -2.66 4.94
N VAL A 147 7.84 -2.12 5.97
CA VAL A 147 8.47 -1.17 6.91
C VAL A 147 9.67 -1.82 7.61
N TRP A 148 9.53 -3.03 8.12
CA TRP A 148 10.60 -3.74 8.84
C TRP A 148 11.80 -4.12 7.99
N THR A 149 11.64 -4.16 6.66
CA THR A 149 12.75 -4.53 5.76
C THR A 149 13.27 -3.39 4.92
N THR A 150 12.64 -2.22 5.02
CA THR A 150 13.14 -1.01 4.40
C THR A 150 14.30 -0.47 5.23
N LYS A 151 15.50 -0.41 4.62
CA LYS A 151 16.67 0.22 5.21
C LYS A 151 16.56 1.73 5.01
N ILE A 152 16.42 2.49 6.09
CA ILE A 152 16.47 3.96 6.08
C ILE A 152 17.91 4.36 6.43
N TYR A 153 18.57 5.10 5.54
CA TYR A 153 19.90 5.62 5.82
C TYR A 153 19.83 6.73 6.87
N TYR A 154 20.67 6.64 7.89
CA TYR A 154 20.75 7.65 8.96
C TYR A 154 21.43 8.95 8.48
N VAL A 155 22.32 8.85 7.49
CA VAL A 155 23.03 9.97 6.88
C VAL A 155 22.61 10.02 5.42
N ASP A 156 22.21 11.21 4.96
CA ASP A 156 22.03 11.45 3.52
C ASP A 156 23.41 11.28 2.84
N PRO A 157 23.55 10.35 1.87
CA PRO A 157 24.79 10.20 1.12
C PRO A 157 24.92 11.41 0.18
N GLN A 158 25.57 12.46 0.68
CA GLN A 158 26.05 13.58 -0.09
C GLN A 158 27.31 13.20 -0.88
#